data_AF-A0A7G1IBN8-F1
#
_entry.id   AF-A0A7G1IBN8-F1
#
_cell.length_a   1.000
_cell.length_b   1.000
_cell.length_c   1.000
_cell.angle_alpha   90.00
_cell.angle_beta   90.00
_cell.angle_gamma   90.00
#
_symmetry.space_group_name_H-M   'P 1'
#
loop_
_entity.id
_entity.type
_entity.pdbx_description
1 polymer ?
#
loop_
_entity_poly.entity_id
_entity_poly.type
_entity_poly.pdbx_seq_one_letter_code
_entity_poly.pdbx_strand_id
1 'polypeptide(L)'
;MLRRRIDAPLEEGALSMMTPFAAFLLAQSLHCSGVVAVMVSALVLAYTGPRVIRARSRLQSFAFWDISTFLINGSLWVFVGVQIPGAIEHISDVGGGLRRATVLALVVAGVVVATRIVWVEVTSLVGRAVDRSMRKPHRYVGFRQRCVTSWAGFRGAVSLAAALAVPMTTRSGAPFPDRNLIIFVVSIVILVTVLVQGSSLPAVVRWARMPDDVTRADELQLARTRSAEAALEALPAVADALGAGTEVVKRLQRDYEERAELVGASGADSATSDLAAQCDLVRQVRLGVLQYQRQAVTALRNKNLIDDIVLREVQAEMDLQEVQLLDPADAE
;
A
#
# COMPACT_ATOMS: atom_id res chain seq x y z
N MET A 1 11.32 -14.64 -8.93
CA MET A 1 11.46 -15.53 -10.11
C MET A 1 10.44 -16.66 -10.10
N LEU A 2 10.22 -17.35 -8.98
CA LEU A 2 9.21 -18.42 -8.85
C LEU A 2 7.79 -17.95 -9.23
N ARG A 3 7.35 -16.79 -8.74
CA ARG A 3 6.02 -16.20 -9.03
C ARG A 3 5.73 -15.93 -10.51
N ARG A 4 6.75 -15.84 -11.38
CA ARG A 4 6.53 -15.69 -12.83
C ARG A 4 6.03 -16.96 -13.50
N ARG A 5 6.16 -18.12 -12.84
CA ARG A 5 5.77 -19.44 -13.36
C ARG A 5 4.48 -19.97 -12.74
N ILE A 6 3.85 -19.18 -11.86
CA ILE A 6 2.65 -19.59 -11.12
C ILE A 6 1.47 -18.85 -11.73
N ASP A 7 0.55 -19.65 -12.24
CA ASP A 7 -0.66 -19.16 -12.91
C ASP A 7 -1.89 -19.33 -12.03
N ALA A 8 -1.80 -20.17 -10.99
CA ALA A 8 -2.87 -20.46 -10.04
C ALA A 8 -2.98 -19.37 -8.96
N PRO A 9 -4.13 -18.68 -8.83
CA PRO A 9 -4.33 -17.63 -7.83
C PRO A 9 -4.18 -18.09 -6.38
N LEU A 10 -4.55 -19.34 -6.08
CA LEU A 10 -4.42 -19.92 -4.74
C LEU A 10 -2.96 -20.12 -4.33
N GLU A 11 -2.12 -20.58 -5.27
CA GLU A 11 -0.69 -20.75 -5.03
C GLU A 11 0.01 -19.41 -4.81
N GLU A 12 -0.34 -18.40 -5.60
CA GLU A 12 0.18 -17.04 -5.43
C GLU A 12 -0.26 -16.44 -4.09
N GLY A 13 -1.51 -16.69 -3.66
CA GLY A 13 -2.01 -16.32 -2.33
C GLY A 13 -1.21 -16.99 -1.21
N ALA A 14 -0.98 -18.31 -1.31
CA ALA A 14 -0.16 -19.05 -0.35
C ALA A 14 1.28 -18.51 -0.28
N LEU A 15 1.91 -18.27 -1.43
CA LEU A 15 3.22 -17.64 -1.48
C LEU A 15 3.22 -16.24 -0.88
N SER A 16 2.15 -15.47 -1.08
CA SER A 16 1.99 -14.16 -0.47
C SER A 16 1.99 -14.22 1.05
N MET A 17 1.36 -15.23 1.64
CA MET A 17 1.41 -15.43 3.10
C MET A 17 2.76 -15.98 3.56
N MET A 18 3.36 -16.93 2.83
CA MET A 18 4.62 -17.57 3.24
C MET A 18 5.82 -16.63 3.15
N THR A 19 5.86 -15.74 2.15
CA THR A 19 7.01 -14.84 1.90
C THR A 19 7.44 -14.03 3.12
N PRO A 20 6.55 -13.30 3.83
CA PRO A 20 6.96 -12.57 5.03
C PRO A 20 7.46 -13.49 6.16
N PHE A 21 6.80 -14.63 6.42
CA PHE A 21 7.28 -15.55 7.47
C PHE A 21 8.64 -16.15 7.14
N ALA A 22 8.86 -16.54 5.88
CA ALA A 22 10.15 -17.05 5.43
C ALA A 22 11.25 -15.98 5.59
N ALA A 23 10.99 -14.73 5.16
CA ALA A 23 11.93 -13.62 5.33
C ALA A 23 12.25 -13.35 6.80
N PHE A 24 11.25 -13.40 7.67
CA PHE A 24 11.41 -13.21 9.11
C PHE A 24 12.31 -14.29 9.74
N LEU A 25 12.00 -15.57 9.50
CA LEU A 25 12.72 -16.70 10.08
C LEU A 25 14.16 -16.80 9.56
N LEU A 26 14.38 -16.56 8.26
CA LEU A 26 15.72 -16.52 7.67
C LEU A 26 16.57 -15.40 8.24
N ALA A 27 15.99 -14.23 8.51
CA ALA A 27 16.73 -13.16 9.14
C ALA A 27 17.06 -13.47 10.60
N GLN A 28 16.14 -14.10 11.34
CA GLN A 28 16.39 -14.50 12.73
C GLN A 28 17.48 -15.55 12.86
N SER A 29 17.57 -16.53 11.94
CA SER A 29 18.64 -17.53 11.96
C SER A 29 20.03 -16.92 11.76
N LEU A 30 20.10 -15.75 11.11
CA LEU A 30 21.30 -14.95 10.92
C LEU A 30 21.49 -13.86 11.99
N HIS A 31 20.71 -13.89 13.08
CA HIS A 31 20.71 -12.88 14.14
C HIS A 31 20.44 -11.44 13.64
N CYS A 32 19.74 -11.30 12.51
CA CYS A 32 19.34 -10.03 11.92
C CYS A 32 17.90 -9.66 12.31
N SER A 33 17.48 -8.42 12.03
CA SER A 33 16.12 -7.96 12.31
C SER A 33 15.11 -8.58 11.35
N GLY A 34 14.32 -9.54 11.84
CA GLY A 34 13.25 -10.18 11.07
C GLY A 34 12.18 -9.20 10.56
N VAL A 35 11.81 -8.20 11.36
CA VAL A 35 10.82 -7.18 10.96
C VAL A 35 11.31 -6.35 9.78
N VAL A 36 12.59 -5.98 9.77
CA VAL A 36 13.19 -5.23 8.66
C VAL A 36 13.28 -6.10 7.41
N ALA A 37 13.63 -7.39 7.54
CA ALA A 37 13.65 -8.32 6.41
C ALA A 37 12.26 -8.46 5.77
N VAL A 38 11.20 -8.58 6.57
CA VAL A 38 9.81 -8.58 6.09
C VAL A 38 9.50 -7.30 5.32
N MET A 39 9.83 -6.13 5.88
CA MET A 39 9.59 -4.83 5.22
C MET A 39 10.31 -4.73 3.87
N VAL A 40 11.58 -5.15 3.81
CA VAL A 40 12.34 -5.15 2.55
C VAL A 40 11.71 -6.12 1.55
N SER A 41 11.32 -7.31 1.97
CA SER A 41 10.65 -8.29 1.09
C SER A 41 9.33 -7.75 0.52
N ALA A 42 8.54 -7.05 1.34
CA ALA A 42 7.30 -6.41 0.92
C ALA A 42 7.56 -5.27 -0.06
N LEU A 43 8.59 -4.44 0.17
CA LEU A 43 8.96 -3.35 -0.74
C LEU A 43 9.41 -3.89 -2.11
N VAL A 44 10.24 -4.93 -2.12
CA VAL A 44 10.67 -5.62 -3.35
C VAL A 44 9.46 -6.20 -4.09
N LEU A 45 8.53 -6.81 -3.36
CA LEU A 45 7.31 -7.37 -3.95
C LEU A 45 6.39 -6.28 -4.49
N ALA A 46 6.23 -5.15 -3.80
CA ALA A 46 5.44 -4.01 -4.30
C ALA A 46 6.06 -3.43 -5.58
N TYR A 47 7.39 -3.28 -5.63
CA TYR A 47 8.08 -2.72 -6.79
C TYR A 47 8.04 -3.65 -8.02
N THR A 48 8.21 -4.96 -7.81
CA THR A 48 8.28 -5.96 -8.89
C THR A 48 6.92 -6.57 -9.25
N GLY A 49 5.96 -6.53 -8.33
CA GLY A 49 4.62 -7.11 -8.41
C GLY A 49 3.87 -6.81 -9.72
N PRO A 50 3.85 -5.55 -10.19
CA PRO A 50 3.20 -5.18 -11.45
C PRO A 50 3.68 -5.97 -12.67
N ARG A 51 4.90 -6.51 -12.65
CA ARG A 51 5.51 -7.25 -13.76
C ARG A 51 5.49 -8.77 -13.61
N VAL A 52 5.25 -9.28 -12.40
CA VAL A 52 5.49 -10.70 -12.10
C VAL A 52 4.24 -11.44 -11.63
N ILE A 53 3.24 -10.73 -11.12
CA ILE A 53 1.96 -11.30 -10.69
C ILE A 53 0.99 -11.18 -11.87
N ARG A 54 0.02 -12.09 -12.02
CA ARG A 54 -1.05 -11.98 -13.04
C ARG A 54 -2.26 -11.21 -12.50
N ALA A 55 -3.12 -10.66 -13.37
CA ALA A 55 -4.26 -9.84 -12.90
C ALA A 55 -5.20 -10.59 -11.96
N ARG A 56 -5.63 -11.81 -12.32
CA ARG A 56 -6.52 -12.63 -11.47
C ARG A 56 -5.94 -12.83 -10.07
N SER A 57 -4.65 -13.15 -10.01
CA SER A 57 -3.94 -13.33 -8.74
C SER A 57 -3.79 -12.02 -7.96
N ARG A 58 -3.58 -10.87 -8.63
CA ARG A 58 -3.54 -9.56 -7.98
C ARG A 58 -4.88 -9.18 -7.37
N LEU A 59 -5.97 -9.30 -8.13
CA LEU A 59 -7.32 -8.97 -7.65
C LEU A 59 -7.69 -9.78 -6.42
N GLN A 60 -7.45 -11.10 -6.45
CA GLN A 60 -7.70 -11.96 -5.29
C GLN A 60 -6.76 -11.62 -4.12
N SER A 61 -5.47 -11.38 -4.38
CA SER A 61 -4.50 -11.05 -3.34
C SER A 61 -4.84 -9.73 -2.65
N PHE A 62 -5.22 -8.68 -3.40
CA PHE A 62 -5.60 -7.40 -2.82
C PHE A 62 -6.85 -7.54 -1.94
N ALA A 63 -7.90 -8.21 -2.43
CA ALA A 63 -9.10 -8.45 -1.63
C ALA A 63 -8.79 -9.25 -0.35
N PHE A 64 -7.95 -10.29 -0.45
CA PHE A 64 -7.51 -11.08 0.70
C PHE A 64 -6.75 -10.23 1.73
N TRP A 65 -5.81 -9.39 1.27
CA TRP A 65 -5.02 -8.54 2.15
C TRP A 65 -5.82 -7.39 2.76
N ASP A 66 -6.82 -6.87 2.05
CA ASP A 66 -7.73 -5.86 2.61
C ASP A 66 -8.51 -6.43 3.80
N ILE A 67 -9.11 -7.62 3.64
CA ILE A 67 -9.82 -8.32 4.72
C ILE A 67 -8.86 -8.70 5.85
N SER A 68 -7.68 -9.24 5.51
CA SER A 68 -6.69 -9.64 6.51
C SER A 68 -6.18 -8.46 7.32
N THR A 69 -5.92 -7.32 6.66
CA THR A 69 -5.48 -6.08 7.31
C THR A 69 -6.57 -5.55 8.22
N PHE A 70 -7.84 -5.58 7.78
CA PHE A 70 -8.97 -5.20 8.61
C PHE A 70 -9.08 -6.09 9.87
N LEU A 71 -9.03 -7.40 9.71
CA LEU A 71 -9.11 -8.36 10.82
C LEU A 71 -7.96 -8.21 11.79
N ILE A 72 -6.71 -8.16 11.30
CA ILE A 72 -5.52 -8.01 12.15
C ILE A 72 -5.58 -6.68 12.91
N ASN A 73 -5.91 -5.58 12.25
CA ASN A 73 -6.06 -4.29 12.92
C ASN A 73 -7.19 -4.32 13.97
N GLY A 74 -8.33 -4.94 13.65
CA GLY A 74 -9.43 -5.14 14.60
C GLY A 74 -9.01 -5.95 15.82
N SER A 75 -8.36 -7.10 15.63
CA SER A 75 -7.84 -7.95 16.72
C SER A 75 -6.82 -7.21 17.59
N LEU A 76 -5.96 -6.39 16.99
CA LEU A 76 -5.00 -5.57 17.72
C LEU A 76 -5.69 -4.55 18.63
N TRP A 77 -6.77 -3.92 18.16
CA TRP A 77 -7.57 -3.01 18.99
C TRP A 77 -8.30 -3.72 20.12
N VAL A 78 -8.81 -4.94 19.88
CA VAL A 78 -9.35 -5.79 20.93
C VAL A 78 -8.28 -6.10 21.99
N PHE A 79 -7.05 -6.43 21.58
CA PHE A 79 -5.96 -6.66 22.53
C PHE A 79 -5.63 -5.42 23.36
N VAL A 80 -5.58 -4.23 22.74
CA VAL A 80 -5.41 -2.97 23.49
C VAL A 80 -6.52 -2.81 24.54
N GLY A 81 -7.78 -3.05 24.16
CA GLY A 81 -8.93 -2.97 25.07
C GLY A 81 -8.83 -3.95 26.25
N VAL A 82 -8.46 -5.20 25.98
CA VAL A 82 -8.32 -6.26 27.01
C VAL A 82 -7.17 -5.98 27.98
N GLN A 83 -6.11 -5.31 27.56
CA GLN A 83 -4.96 -5.01 28.43
C GLN A 83 -5.23 -3.88 29.44
N ILE A 84 -6.19 -2.99 29.18
CA ILE A 84 -6.46 -1.82 30.04
C ILE A 84 -6.91 -2.22 31.45
N PRO A 85 -7.91 -3.11 31.66
CA PRO A 85 -8.34 -3.50 33.00
C PRO A 85 -7.23 -4.17 33.82
N GLY A 86 -6.50 -5.12 33.23
CA GLY A 86 -5.39 -5.78 33.90
C GLY A 86 -4.26 -4.82 34.29
N ALA A 87 -4.01 -3.81 33.46
CA ALA A 87 -3.03 -2.77 33.77
C ALA A 87 -3.47 -1.87 34.95
N ILE A 88 -4.78 -1.61 35.10
CA ILE A 88 -5.33 -0.78 36.19
C ILE A 88 -5.29 -1.53 37.53
N GLU A 89 -5.68 -2.80 37.56
CA GLU A 89 -5.73 -3.61 38.79
C GLU A 89 -4.35 -3.73 39.45
N HIS A 90 -3.31 -3.99 38.65
CA HIS A 90 -1.95 -4.21 39.17
C HIS A 90 -1.20 -2.93 39.54
N ILE A 91 -1.74 -1.74 39.24
CA ILE A 91 -1.14 -0.45 39.63
C ILE A 91 -1.58 -0.02 41.04
N SER A 92 -2.66 -0.59 41.55
CA SER A 92 -3.16 -0.28 42.89
C SER A 92 -2.15 -0.57 44.02
N ASP A 93 -1.16 -1.44 43.76
CA ASP A 93 -0.09 -1.81 44.70
C ASP A 93 1.17 -0.93 44.64
N VAL A 94 1.31 -0.04 43.65
CA VAL A 94 2.50 0.82 43.52
C VAL A 94 2.28 2.13 44.30
N GLY A 95 3.20 2.44 45.23
CA GLY A 95 3.15 3.48 46.28
C GLY A 95 2.94 4.94 45.85
N GLY A 96 1.82 5.19 45.17
CA GLY A 96 1.45 6.45 44.52
C GLY A 96 0.08 6.44 43.85
N GLY A 97 -0.53 5.26 43.68
CA GLY A 97 -1.88 5.06 43.20
C GLY A 97 -2.10 5.41 41.73
N LEU A 98 -3.31 5.13 41.25
CA LEU A 98 -3.75 5.34 39.87
C LEU A 98 -3.50 6.78 39.36
N ARG A 99 -3.66 7.79 40.23
CA ARG A 99 -3.47 9.20 39.87
C ARG A 99 -2.04 9.50 39.39
N ARG A 100 -1.01 9.02 40.10
CA ARG A 100 0.38 9.26 39.70
C ARG A 100 0.71 8.54 38.39
N ALA A 101 0.24 7.31 38.23
CA ALA A 101 0.41 6.55 36.99
C ALA A 101 -0.25 7.24 35.79
N THR A 102 -1.47 7.76 35.95
CA THR A 102 -2.17 8.50 34.88
C THR A 102 -1.45 9.79 34.53
N VAL A 103 -1.01 10.59 35.51
CA VAL A 103 -0.23 11.81 35.25
C VAL A 103 1.06 11.47 34.51
N LEU A 104 1.79 10.44 34.95
CA LEU A 104 2.99 9.96 34.28
C LEU A 104 2.69 9.59 32.82
N ALA A 105 1.62 8.82 32.59
CA ALA A 105 1.23 8.41 31.25
C ALA A 105 0.89 9.59 30.32
N LEU A 106 0.19 10.61 30.85
CA LEU A 106 -0.14 11.83 30.11
C LEU A 106 1.12 12.66 29.80
N VAL A 107 2.06 12.75 30.75
CA VAL A 107 3.36 13.41 30.52
C VAL A 107 4.14 12.67 29.43
N VAL A 108 4.20 11.33 29.50
CA VAL A 108 4.86 10.51 28.47
C VAL A 108 4.19 10.68 27.11
N ALA A 109 2.86 10.75 27.05
CA ALA A 109 2.13 11.03 25.81
C ALA A 109 2.52 12.39 25.22
N GLY A 110 2.56 13.43 26.07
CA GLY A 110 3.02 14.76 25.68
C GLY A 110 4.46 14.77 25.16
N VAL A 111 5.38 14.11 25.86
CA VAL A 111 6.79 13.97 25.45
C VAL A 111 6.90 13.22 24.11
N VAL A 112 6.15 12.14 23.93
CA VAL A 112 6.13 11.37 22.67
C VAL A 112 5.66 12.22 21.49
N VAL A 113 4.59 13.01 21.67
CA VAL A 113 4.06 13.90 20.64
C VAL A 113 5.03 15.05 20.36
N ALA A 114 5.57 15.69 21.40
CA ALA A 114 6.55 16.77 21.26
C ALA A 114 7.82 16.29 20.55
N THR A 115 8.35 15.11 20.92
CA THR A 115 9.52 14.50 20.28
C THR A 115 9.28 14.29 18.79
N ARG A 116 8.06 13.86 18.40
CA ARG A 116 7.71 13.70 16.99
C ARG A 116 7.71 15.03 16.24
N ILE A 117 7.14 16.09 16.83
CA ILE A 117 7.11 17.45 16.25
C ILE A 117 8.52 17.98 16.05
N VAL A 118 9.35 17.90 17.09
CA VAL A 118 10.75 18.31 17.03
C VAL A 118 11.49 17.53 15.96
N TRP A 119 11.32 16.19 15.90
CA TRP A 119 11.99 15.36 14.91
C TRP A 119 11.62 15.73 13.48
N VAL A 120 10.34 15.97 13.18
CA VAL A 120 9.88 16.34 11.82
C VAL A 120 10.42 17.71 11.40
N GLU A 121 10.43 18.71 12.29
CA GLU A 121 11.02 20.01 11.96
C GLU A 121 12.55 19.92 11.82
N VAL A 122 13.24 19.20 12.71
CA VAL A 122 14.70 19.00 12.62
C VAL A 122 15.08 18.30 11.31
N THR A 123 14.43 17.19 10.97
CA THR A 123 14.68 16.46 9.72
C THR A 123 14.37 17.31 8.49
N SER A 124 13.33 18.15 8.53
CA SER A 124 13.07 19.09 7.45
C SER A 124 14.15 20.15 7.30
N LEU A 125 14.67 20.70 8.41
CA LEU A 125 15.76 21.67 8.39
C LEU A 125 17.06 21.06 7.86
N VAL A 126 17.39 19.84 8.32
CA VAL A 126 18.55 19.10 7.83
C VAL A 126 18.41 18.78 6.34
N GLY A 127 17.23 18.32 5.90
CA GLY A 127 16.93 18.07 4.49
C GLY A 127 17.14 19.31 3.63
N ARG A 128 16.67 20.48 4.07
CA ARG A 128 16.88 21.75 3.37
C ARG A 128 18.36 22.14 3.28
N ALA A 129 19.13 21.91 4.34
CA ALA A 129 20.57 22.19 4.33
C ALA A 129 21.31 21.28 3.34
N VAL A 130 20.97 19.99 3.30
CA VAL A 130 21.53 19.01 2.35
C VAL A 130 21.13 19.35 0.91
N ASP A 131 19.85 19.63 0.65
CA ASP A 131 19.36 19.98 -0.69
C ASP A 131 20.00 21.26 -1.23
N ARG A 132 20.21 22.25 -0.35
CA ARG A 132 20.94 23.48 -0.69
C ARG A 132 22.40 23.17 -1.05
N SER A 133 23.04 22.24 -0.34
CA SER A 133 24.39 21.78 -0.65
C SER A 133 24.47 20.99 -1.96
N MET A 134 23.42 20.24 -2.32
CA MET A 134 23.36 19.40 -3.51
C MET A 134 22.75 20.09 -4.76
N ARG A 135 22.38 21.38 -4.66
CA ARG A 135 21.76 22.18 -5.75
C ARG A 135 20.54 21.51 -6.41
N LYS A 136 19.79 20.71 -5.66
CA LYS A 136 18.55 20.09 -6.18
C LYS A 136 17.40 21.09 -6.12
N PRO A 137 16.48 21.10 -7.11
CA PRO A 137 15.28 21.92 -7.04
C PRO A 137 14.49 21.56 -5.78
N HIS A 138 14.22 22.55 -4.94
CA HIS A 138 13.55 22.38 -3.66
C HIS A 138 12.12 21.84 -3.86
N ARG A 139 11.79 20.67 -3.27
CA ARG A 139 10.41 20.34 -2.91
C ARG A 139 10.08 21.11 -1.63
N TYR A 140 9.67 22.38 -1.77
CA TYR A 140 9.34 23.20 -0.60
C TYR A 140 8.03 22.71 0.03
N VAL A 141 8.13 21.93 1.09
CA VAL A 141 6.98 21.59 1.93
C VAL A 141 6.73 22.76 2.90
N GLY A 142 5.58 23.41 2.76
CA GLY A 142 5.18 24.54 3.58
C GLY A 142 5.06 24.16 5.06
N PHE A 143 5.21 25.12 5.98
CA PHE A 143 5.10 24.86 7.43
C PHE A 143 3.77 24.18 7.80
N ARG A 144 2.67 24.62 7.19
CA ARG A 144 1.34 24.01 7.38
C ARG A 144 1.30 22.53 7.01
N GLN A 145 1.92 22.15 5.89
CA GLN A 145 2.01 20.75 5.46
C GLN A 145 2.88 19.92 6.41
N ARG A 146 4.01 20.46 6.87
CA ARG A 146 4.87 19.78 7.85
C ARG A 146 4.18 19.57 9.19
N CYS A 147 3.38 20.54 9.66
CA CYS A 147 2.54 20.37 10.85
C CYS A 147 1.57 19.19 10.70
N VAL A 148 0.93 19.04 9.53
CA VAL A 148 0.06 17.87 9.27
C VAL A 148 0.85 16.57 9.33
N THR A 149 2.00 16.48 8.66
CA THR A 149 2.88 15.29 8.69
C THR A 149 3.35 14.94 10.09
N SER A 150 3.64 15.96 10.90
CA SER A 150 4.01 15.77 12.30
C SER A 150 2.83 15.29 13.15
N TRP A 151 1.63 15.81 12.89
CA TRP A 151 0.44 15.51 13.68
C TRP A 151 -0.16 14.13 13.36
N ALA A 152 0.04 13.63 12.15
CA ALA A 152 -0.42 12.30 11.69
C ALA A 152 0.35 11.11 12.30
N GLY A 153 1.22 11.33 13.29
CA GLY A 153 2.10 10.33 13.89
C GLY A 153 1.46 9.52 15.02
N PHE A 154 0.31 8.87 14.78
CA PHE A 154 -0.39 8.08 15.78
C PHE A 154 0.45 6.92 16.31
N ARG A 155 0.36 6.61 17.62
CA ARG A 155 0.93 5.38 18.17
C ARG A 155 -0.11 4.28 18.08
N GLY A 156 0.22 3.23 17.33
CA GLY A 156 -0.66 2.09 17.13
C GLY A 156 -0.23 0.85 17.92
N ALA A 157 -0.85 -0.26 17.55
CA ALA A 157 -0.69 -1.56 18.18
C ALA A 157 0.75 -2.11 18.21
N VAL A 158 1.61 -1.71 17.28
CA VAL A 158 3.04 -2.09 17.30
C VAL A 158 3.72 -1.63 18.59
N SER A 159 3.30 -0.49 19.15
CA SER A 159 3.83 -0.02 20.44
C SER A 159 3.38 -0.92 21.59
N LEU A 160 2.14 -1.41 21.57
CA LEU A 160 1.64 -2.37 22.55
C LEU A 160 2.36 -3.72 22.42
N ALA A 161 2.56 -4.22 21.21
CA ALA A 161 3.31 -5.46 20.98
C ALA A 161 4.72 -5.38 21.57
N ALA A 162 5.40 -4.25 21.39
CA ALA A 162 6.70 -4.00 22.00
C ALA A 162 6.64 -3.95 23.54
N ALA A 163 5.60 -3.36 24.12
CA ALA A 163 5.39 -3.34 25.57
C ALA A 163 5.12 -4.75 26.14
N LEU A 164 4.38 -5.58 25.41
CA LEU A 164 4.09 -6.96 25.82
C LEU A 164 5.29 -7.89 25.66
N ALA A 165 6.17 -7.58 24.70
CA ALA A 165 7.44 -8.28 24.51
C ALA A 165 8.46 -8.03 25.64
N VAL A 166 8.19 -7.09 26.56
CA VAL A 166 8.99 -6.95 27.78
C VAL A 166 8.91 -8.25 28.58
N PRO A 167 10.06 -8.89 28.88
CA PRO A 167 10.10 -10.17 29.57
C PRO A 167 9.37 -10.15 30.92
N MET A 168 8.81 -11.28 31.33
CA MET A 168 8.20 -11.43 32.66
C MET A 168 9.26 -11.46 33.77
N THR A 169 10.46 -11.94 33.44
CA THR A 169 11.57 -12.09 34.38
C THR A 169 12.85 -11.47 33.82
N THR A 170 13.68 -10.98 34.75
CA THR A 170 15.03 -10.52 34.48
C THR A 170 15.98 -11.72 34.28
N ARG A 171 17.21 -11.47 33.81
CA ARG A 171 18.24 -12.52 33.65
C ARG A 171 18.61 -13.23 34.96
N SER A 172 18.35 -12.59 36.11
CA SER A 172 18.54 -13.17 37.44
C SER A 172 17.35 -14.01 37.92
N GLY A 173 16.28 -14.13 37.14
CA GLY A 173 15.06 -14.87 37.48
C GLY A 173 14.02 -14.07 38.29
N ALA A 174 14.35 -12.86 38.76
CA ALA A 174 13.40 -12.00 39.47
C ALA A 174 12.34 -11.40 38.52
N PRO A 175 11.12 -11.10 39.00
CA PRO A 175 10.09 -10.41 38.20
C PRO A 175 10.61 -9.11 37.58
N PHE A 176 10.22 -8.84 36.34
CA PHE A 176 10.64 -7.61 35.66
C PHE A 176 10.03 -6.38 36.36
N PRO A 177 10.84 -5.39 36.77
CA PRO A 177 10.35 -4.24 37.53
C PRO A 177 9.38 -3.40 36.69
N ASP A 178 8.25 -3.01 37.28
CA ASP A 178 7.29 -2.07 36.72
C ASP A 178 6.76 -2.43 35.31
N ARG A 179 6.77 -3.72 34.94
CA ARG A 179 6.25 -4.19 33.64
C ARG A 179 4.80 -3.74 33.41
N ASN A 180 3.95 -3.86 34.42
CA ASN A 180 2.54 -3.47 34.34
C ASN A 180 2.38 -1.95 34.19
N LEU A 181 3.26 -1.16 34.81
CA LEU A 181 3.29 0.29 34.64
C LEU A 181 3.68 0.66 33.20
N ILE A 182 4.67 -0.03 32.61
CA ILE A 182 5.04 0.16 31.19
C ILE A 182 3.84 -0.11 30.28
N ILE A 183 3.15 -1.24 30.48
CA ILE A 183 1.97 -1.62 29.68
C ILE A 183 0.85 -0.60 29.84
N PHE A 184 0.61 -0.11 31.07
CA PHE A 184 -0.38 0.93 31.33
C PHE A 184 -0.04 2.23 30.62
N VAL A 185 1.18 2.73 30.78
CA VAL A 185 1.64 3.97 30.15
C VAL A 185 1.51 3.87 28.63
N VAL A 186 1.96 2.77 28.03
CA VAL A 186 1.87 2.56 26.59
C VAL A 186 0.42 2.50 26.12
N SER A 187 -0.46 1.80 26.84
CA SER A 187 -1.89 1.73 26.53
C SER A 187 -2.56 3.11 26.56
N ILE A 188 -2.28 3.92 27.59
CA ILE A 188 -2.80 5.28 27.69
C ILE A 188 -2.22 6.18 26.60
N VAL A 189 -0.93 6.08 26.27
CA VAL A 189 -0.32 6.83 25.16
C VAL A 189 -0.98 6.50 23.83
N ILE A 190 -1.23 5.21 23.54
CA ILE A 190 -1.94 4.77 22.33
C ILE A 190 -3.35 5.35 22.31
N LEU A 191 -4.10 5.23 23.42
CA LEU A 191 -5.47 5.72 23.52
C LEU A 191 -5.54 7.24 23.31
N VAL A 192 -4.70 8.00 24.00
CA VAL A 192 -4.64 9.47 23.88
C VAL A 192 -4.24 9.89 22.47
N THR A 193 -3.20 9.29 21.90
CA THR A 193 -2.74 9.67 20.55
C THR A 193 -3.78 9.35 19.49
N VAL A 194 -4.42 8.16 19.53
CA VAL A 194 -5.44 7.81 18.55
C VAL A 194 -6.73 8.62 18.73
N LEU A 195 -7.21 8.82 19.95
CA LEU A 195 -8.42 9.62 20.18
C LEU A 195 -8.19 11.09 19.88
N VAL A 196 -7.15 11.70 20.46
CA VAL A 196 -6.89 13.14 20.33
C VAL A 196 -6.37 13.47 18.94
N GLN A 197 -5.26 12.86 18.51
CA GLN A 197 -4.70 13.21 17.21
C GLN A 197 -5.63 12.73 16.08
N GLY A 198 -6.25 11.54 16.21
CA GLY A 198 -7.11 10.98 15.16
C GLY A 198 -8.36 11.82 14.92
N SER A 199 -9.04 12.27 15.97
CA SER A 199 -10.21 13.16 15.85
C SER A 199 -9.84 14.59 15.42
N SER A 200 -8.66 15.07 15.80
CA SER A 200 -8.21 16.43 15.44
C SER A 200 -7.53 16.51 14.07
N LEU A 201 -7.06 15.40 13.49
CA LEU A 201 -6.35 15.40 12.20
C LEU A 201 -7.19 16.04 11.07
N PRO A 202 -8.49 15.73 10.88
CA PRO A 202 -9.30 16.39 9.85
C PRO A 202 -9.35 17.92 10.01
N ALA A 203 -9.38 18.41 11.26
CA ALA A 203 -9.34 19.85 11.52
C ALA A 203 -7.97 20.47 11.17
N VAL A 204 -6.88 19.78 11.52
CA VAL A 204 -5.51 20.21 11.18
C VAL A 204 -5.30 20.22 9.66
N VAL A 205 -5.80 19.21 8.95
CA VAL A 205 -5.75 19.14 7.47
C VAL A 205 -6.52 20.29 6.83
N ARG A 206 -7.74 20.57 7.29
CA ARG A 206 -8.53 21.72 6.81
C ARG A 206 -7.84 23.06 7.08
N TRP A 207 -7.24 23.22 8.25
CA TRP A 207 -6.45 24.42 8.59
C TRP A 207 -5.22 24.58 7.67
N ALA A 208 -4.57 23.46 7.32
CA ALA A 208 -3.37 23.49 6.51
C ALA A 208 -3.61 23.99 5.08
N ARG A 209 -4.86 23.89 4.57
CA ARG A 209 -5.24 24.23 3.18
C ARG A 209 -4.25 23.65 2.18
N MET A 210 -4.07 22.33 2.24
CA MET A 210 -3.19 21.63 1.31
C MET A 210 -3.64 21.94 -0.14
N PRO A 211 -2.71 22.25 -1.06
CA PRO A 211 -3.06 22.41 -2.46
C PRO A 211 -3.73 21.13 -2.98
N ASP A 212 -4.70 21.28 -3.88
CA ASP A 212 -5.21 20.14 -4.63
C ASP A 212 -4.05 19.50 -5.40
N ASP A 213 -4.01 18.18 -5.41
CA ASP A 213 -2.98 17.41 -6.11
C ASP A 213 -3.27 17.40 -7.61
N VAL A 214 -3.07 18.56 -8.25
CA VAL A 214 -3.17 18.73 -9.71
C VAL A 214 -2.24 17.75 -10.44
N THR A 215 -1.10 17.41 -9.82
CA THR A 215 -0.14 16.41 -10.31
C THR A 215 -0.80 15.05 -10.54
N ARG A 216 -1.66 14.60 -9.62
CA ARG A 216 -2.32 13.29 -9.77
C ARG A 216 -3.21 13.24 -11.01
N ALA A 217 -3.96 14.30 -11.30
CA ALA A 217 -4.81 14.36 -12.48
C ALA A 217 -3.98 14.34 -13.77
N ASP A 218 -2.91 15.12 -13.81
CA ASP A 218 -1.97 15.17 -14.94
C ASP A 218 -1.25 13.82 -15.16
N GLU A 219 -0.81 13.18 -14.08
CA GLU A 219 -0.18 11.86 -14.12
C GLU A 219 -1.15 10.77 -14.59
N LEU A 220 -2.40 10.81 -14.13
CA LEU A 220 -3.45 9.89 -14.57
C LEU A 220 -3.76 10.07 -16.06
N GLN A 221 -3.86 11.32 -16.51
CA GLN A 221 -4.04 11.63 -17.92
C GLN A 221 -2.85 11.13 -18.75
N LEU A 222 -1.61 11.43 -18.33
CA LEU A 222 -0.40 10.94 -18.97
C LEU A 222 -0.36 9.42 -19.07
N ALA A 223 -0.70 8.72 -17.98
CA ALA A 223 -0.74 7.26 -17.93
C ALA A 223 -1.78 6.67 -18.90
N ARG A 224 -2.98 7.26 -18.95
CA ARG A 224 -4.06 6.83 -19.86
C ARG A 224 -3.72 7.09 -21.32
N THR A 225 -3.24 8.29 -21.66
CA THR A 225 -2.80 8.64 -23.02
C THR A 225 -1.70 7.70 -23.49
N ARG A 226 -0.65 7.51 -22.69
CA ARG A 226 0.45 6.60 -23.07
C ARG A 226 0.01 5.15 -23.19
N SER A 227 -0.94 4.72 -22.35
CA SER A 227 -1.55 3.39 -22.44
C SER A 227 -2.33 3.22 -23.75
N ALA A 228 -3.09 4.22 -24.19
CA ALA A 228 -3.83 4.18 -25.45
C ALA A 228 -2.89 4.20 -26.67
N GLU A 229 -1.87 5.07 -26.67
CA GLU A 229 -0.83 5.10 -27.72
C GLU A 229 -0.11 3.75 -27.84
N ALA A 230 0.28 3.15 -26.72
CA ALA A 230 0.93 1.84 -26.71
C ALA A 230 0.01 0.74 -27.25
N ALA A 231 -1.31 0.87 -27.07
CA ALA A 231 -2.26 -0.05 -27.66
C ALA A 231 -2.31 0.07 -29.19
N LEU A 232 -2.39 1.30 -29.70
CA LEU A 232 -2.41 1.58 -31.14
C LEU A 232 -1.09 1.16 -31.83
N GLU A 233 0.05 1.39 -31.18
CA GLU A 233 1.37 0.99 -31.67
C GLU A 233 1.53 -0.54 -31.75
N ALA A 234 1.00 -1.27 -30.76
CA ALA A 234 1.13 -2.72 -30.69
C ALA A 234 0.07 -3.48 -31.51
N LEU A 235 -1.10 -2.88 -31.76
CA LEU A 235 -2.25 -3.54 -32.38
C LEU A 235 -1.92 -4.21 -33.72
N PRO A 236 -1.22 -3.58 -34.69
CA PRO A 236 -0.90 -4.21 -35.97
C PRO A 236 -0.02 -5.45 -35.80
N ALA A 237 1.05 -5.35 -34.99
CA ALA A 237 1.97 -6.45 -34.77
C ALA A 237 1.32 -7.64 -34.05
N VAL A 238 0.46 -7.38 -33.07
CA VAL A 238 -0.30 -8.42 -32.36
C VAL A 238 -1.34 -9.07 -33.26
N ALA A 239 -2.03 -8.27 -34.08
CA ALA A 239 -3.01 -8.76 -35.04
C ALA A 239 -2.38 -9.66 -36.11
N ASP A 240 -1.24 -9.25 -36.67
CA ASP A 240 -0.50 -10.04 -37.67
C ASP A 240 -0.02 -11.37 -37.08
N ALA A 241 0.52 -11.34 -35.85
CA ALA A 241 0.99 -12.55 -35.17
C ALA A 241 -0.12 -13.58 -34.90
N LEU A 242 -1.36 -13.12 -34.71
CA LEU A 242 -2.53 -13.95 -34.46
C LEU A 242 -3.34 -14.26 -35.73
N GLY A 243 -2.95 -13.70 -36.89
CA GLY A 243 -3.67 -13.88 -38.15
C GLY A 243 -5.03 -13.19 -38.21
N ALA A 244 -5.19 -12.07 -37.51
CA ALA A 244 -6.44 -11.31 -37.49
C ALA A 244 -6.71 -10.58 -38.81
N GLY A 245 -7.94 -10.72 -39.33
CA GLY A 245 -8.35 -10.05 -40.56
C GLY A 245 -8.34 -8.52 -40.44
N THR A 246 -8.07 -7.83 -41.56
CA THR A 246 -7.93 -6.36 -41.62
C THR A 246 -9.15 -5.59 -41.11
N GLU A 247 -10.35 -6.16 -41.20
CA GLU A 247 -11.59 -5.54 -40.71
C GLU A 247 -11.65 -5.51 -39.17
N VAL A 248 -11.18 -6.57 -38.52
CA VAL A 248 -11.09 -6.66 -37.05
C VAL A 248 -10.08 -5.64 -36.52
N VAL A 249 -8.93 -5.52 -37.21
CA VAL A 249 -7.89 -4.55 -36.84
C VAL A 249 -8.41 -3.12 -36.94
N LYS A 250 -9.08 -2.76 -38.04
CA LYS A 250 -9.67 -1.42 -38.22
C LYS A 250 -10.71 -1.10 -37.15
N ARG A 251 -11.57 -2.07 -36.81
CA ARG A 251 -12.57 -1.90 -35.74
C ARG A 251 -11.89 -1.66 -34.39
N LEU A 252 -10.91 -2.48 -34.03
CA LEU A 252 -10.18 -2.33 -32.77
C LEU A 252 -9.38 -1.03 -32.73
N GLN A 253 -8.78 -0.62 -33.85
CA GLN A 253 -8.06 0.63 -33.97
C GLN A 253 -8.98 1.81 -33.68
N ARG A 254 -10.18 1.83 -34.28
CA ARG A 254 -11.20 2.85 -33.99
C ARG A 254 -11.61 2.85 -32.52
N ASP A 255 -11.86 1.67 -31.93
CA ASP A 255 -12.20 1.56 -30.50
C ASP A 255 -11.09 2.14 -29.59
N TYR A 256 -9.81 1.98 -29.95
CA TYR A 256 -8.67 2.52 -29.20
C TYR A 256 -8.45 4.02 -29.47
N GLU A 257 -8.67 4.50 -30.69
CA GLU A 257 -8.63 5.92 -31.07
C GLU A 257 -9.73 6.70 -30.33
N GLU A 258 -10.96 6.20 -30.35
CA GLU A 258 -12.09 6.79 -29.62
C GLU A 258 -11.79 6.89 -28.11
N ARG A 259 -11.15 5.88 -27.52
CA ARG A 259 -10.73 5.92 -26.10
C ARG A 259 -9.57 6.88 -25.82
N ALA A 260 -8.70 7.12 -26.81
CA ALA A 260 -7.62 8.09 -26.69
C ALA A 260 -8.15 9.53 -26.74
N GLU A 261 -9.21 9.76 -27.52
CA GLU A 261 -9.86 11.07 -27.67
C GLU A 261 -10.93 11.36 -26.61
N LEU A 262 -11.62 10.32 -26.11
CA LEU A 262 -12.71 10.43 -25.12
C LEU A 262 -12.33 9.73 -23.81
N VAL A 263 -11.75 10.47 -22.86
CA VAL A 263 -11.68 10.03 -21.44
C VAL A 263 -13.07 10.15 -20.79
N GLY A 264 -14.06 9.41 -21.32
CA GLY A 264 -15.39 9.27 -20.71
C GLY A 264 -16.50 8.90 -21.69
N ALA A 265 -16.69 7.60 -21.95
CA ALA A 265 -17.99 6.90 -22.00
C ALA A 265 -17.81 5.49 -22.59
N SER A 266 -18.19 4.47 -21.83
CA SER A 266 -18.24 3.07 -22.29
C SER A 266 -19.54 2.80 -23.06
N GLY A 267 -19.42 2.05 -24.16
CA GLY A 267 -20.55 1.39 -24.82
C GLY A 267 -20.09 0.05 -25.38
N ALA A 268 -20.75 -1.03 -24.96
CA ALA A 268 -20.61 -2.37 -25.51
C ALA A 268 -21.92 -2.74 -26.21
N ASP A 269 -21.84 -3.42 -27.37
CA ASP A 269 -22.95 -4.25 -27.82
C ASP A 269 -22.51 -5.42 -28.73
N SER A 270 -23.35 -6.45 -28.73
CA SER A 270 -23.06 -7.86 -29.01
C SER A 270 -23.67 -8.40 -30.33
N ALA A 271 -23.12 -9.50 -30.89
CA ALA A 271 -23.82 -10.48 -31.78
C ALA A 271 -22.98 -11.77 -32.07
N THR A 272 -23.60 -12.77 -32.72
CA THR A 272 -23.58 -14.25 -32.61
C THR A 272 -22.57 -15.17 -33.38
N SER A 273 -22.24 -16.31 -32.74
CA SER A 273 -21.98 -17.69 -33.24
C SER A 273 -20.84 -18.00 -34.25
N ASP A 274 -20.76 -17.42 -35.45
CA ASP A 274 -19.49 -17.43 -36.25
C ASP A 274 -18.54 -16.33 -35.73
N LEU A 275 -19.15 -15.35 -35.05
CA LEU A 275 -18.46 -14.46 -34.16
C LEU A 275 -17.78 -15.18 -33.00
N ALA A 276 -18.04 -16.44 -32.65
CA ALA A 276 -17.33 -17.06 -31.53
C ALA A 276 -15.82 -17.16 -31.78
N ALA A 277 -15.42 -17.72 -32.93
CA ALA A 277 -14.01 -17.78 -33.32
C ALA A 277 -13.42 -16.39 -33.61
N GLN A 278 -14.22 -15.48 -34.17
CA GLN A 278 -13.81 -14.09 -34.39
C GLN A 278 -13.71 -13.29 -33.08
N CYS A 279 -14.55 -13.60 -32.10
CA CYS A 279 -14.55 -13.05 -30.75
C CYS A 279 -13.36 -13.60 -29.96
N ASP A 280 -13.03 -14.88 -30.11
CA ASP A 280 -11.84 -15.49 -29.51
C ASP A 280 -10.56 -14.85 -30.07
N LEU A 281 -10.51 -14.64 -31.38
CA LEU A 281 -9.39 -13.94 -32.02
C LEU A 281 -9.30 -12.47 -31.58
N VAL A 282 -10.43 -11.75 -31.55
CA VAL A 282 -10.51 -10.38 -31.01
C VAL A 282 -10.06 -10.34 -29.56
N ARG A 283 -10.47 -11.31 -28.75
CA ARG A 283 -10.14 -11.44 -27.33
C ARG A 283 -8.65 -11.68 -27.15
N GLN A 284 -8.05 -12.59 -27.92
CA GLN A 284 -6.61 -12.84 -27.93
C GLN A 284 -5.81 -11.60 -28.36
N VAL A 285 -6.28 -10.88 -29.38
CA VAL A 285 -5.66 -9.61 -29.80
C VAL A 285 -5.73 -8.58 -28.66
N ARG A 286 -6.88 -8.40 -28.02
CA ARG A 286 -7.04 -7.49 -26.88
C ARG A 286 -6.14 -7.87 -25.69
N LEU A 287 -6.05 -9.16 -25.36
CA LEU A 287 -5.15 -9.68 -24.31
C LEU A 287 -3.68 -9.43 -24.65
N GLY A 288 -3.28 -9.63 -25.91
CA GLY A 288 -1.93 -9.35 -26.39
C GLY A 288 -1.59 -7.86 -26.29
N VAL A 289 -2.50 -6.99 -26.72
CA VAL A 289 -2.35 -5.53 -26.63
C VAL A 289 -2.25 -5.05 -25.18
N LEU A 290 -3.07 -5.60 -24.27
CA LEU A 290 -3.03 -5.27 -22.83
C LEU A 290 -1.64 -5.47 -22.21
N GLN A 291 -0.86 -6.44 -22.69
CA GLN A 291 0.50 -6.65 -22.21
C GLN A 291 1.43 -5.47 -22.55
N TYR A 292 1.29 -4.89 -23.74
CA TYR A 292 2.05 -3.70 -24.15
C TYR A 292 1.63 -2.45 -23.37
N GLN A 293 0.33 -2.27 -23.16
CA GLN A 293 -0.20 -1.19 -22.31
C GLN A 293 0.40 -1.23 -20.90
N ARG A 294 0.41 -2.40 -20.26
CA ARG A 294 1.02 -2.60 -18.92
C ARG A 294 2.50 -2.26 -18.89
N GLN A 295 3.24 -2.67 -19.91
CA GLN A 295 4.66 -2.36 -20.02
C GLN A 295 4.90 -0.85 -20.16
N ALA A 296 4.08 -0.16 -20.95
CA ALA A 296 4.17 1.28 -21.14
C ALA A 296 3.89 2.07 -19.84
N VAL A 297 2.80 1.75 -19.13
CA VAL A 297 2.48 2.40 -17.85
C VAL A 297 3.53 2.08 -16.78
N THR A 298 4.02 0.83 -16.73
CA THR A 298 5.11 0.46 -15.83
C THR A 298 6.42 1.21 -16.16
N ALA A 299 6.69 1.48 -17.44
CA ALA A 299 7.85 2.25 -17.86
C ALA A 299 7.77 3.72 -17.43
N LEU A 300 6.58 4.34 -17.46
CA LEU A 300 6.37 5.69 -16.92
C LEU A 300 6.75 5.77 -15.43
N ARG A 301 6.29 4.82 -14.62
CA ARG A 301 6.63 4.75 -13.19
C ARG A 301 8.13 4.56 -12.97
N ASN A 302 8.79 3.69 -13.73
CA ASN A 302 10.24 3.48 -13.60
C ASN A 302 11.07 4.70 -14.01
N LYS A 303 10.53 5.57 -14.86
CA LYS A 303 11.11 6.86 -15.23
C LYS A 303 10.76 7.98 -14.24
N ASN A 304 10.00 7.67 -13.17
CA ASN A 304 9.44 8.63 -12.21
C ASN A 304 8.59 9.73 -12.89
N LEU A 305 7.85 9.37 -13.94
CA LEU A 305 6.91 10.28 -14.61
C LEU A 305 5.49 10.18 -14.03
N ILE A 306 5.18 9.08 -13.34
CA ILE A 306 3.94 8.88 -12.60
C ILE A 306 4.26 8.20 -11.27
N ASP A 307 3.44 8.47 -10.26
CA ASP A 307 3.52 7.86 -8.95
C ASP A 307 2.95 6.43 -8.93
N ASP A 308 3.35 5.66 -7.91
CA ASP A 308 2.91 4.27 -7.72
C ASP A 308 1.39 4.17 -7.49
N ILE A 309 0.76 5.22 -6.95
CA ILE A 309 -0.69 5.28 -6.75
C ILE A 309 -1.41 5.28 -8.11
N VAL A 310 -0.97 6.14 -9.03
CA VAL A 310 -1.52 6.23 -10.40
C VAL A 310 -1.28 4.93 -11.16
N LEU A 311 -0.09 4.34 -11.04
CA LEU A 311 0.20 3.02 -11.62
C LEU A 311 -0.80 1.97 -11.13
N ARG A 312 -1.05 1.87 -9.82
CA ARG A 312 -1.97 0.86 -9.24
C ARG A 312 -3.40 1.06 -9.72
N GLU A 313 -3.85 2.30 -9.84
CA GLU A 313 -5.19 2.65 -10.33
C GLU A 313 -5.38 2.20 -11.79
N VAL A 314 -4.49 2.63 -12.69
CA VAL A 314 -4.54 2.25 -14.11
C VAL A 314 -4.31 0.74 -14.29
N GLN A 315 -3.48 0.12 -13.45
CA GLN A 315 -3.29 -1.32 -13.44
C GLN A 315 -4.54 -2.08 -13.00
N ALA A 316 -5.27 -1.59 -11.99
CA ALA A 316 -6.52 -2.20 -11.58
C ALA A 316 -7.58 -2.13 -12.69
N GLU A 317 -7.66 -1.02 -13.44
CA GLU A 317 -8.51 -0.91 -14.64
C GLU A 317 -8.15 -1.97 -15.69
N MET A 318 -6.87 -2.11 -16.02
CA MET A 318 -6.39 -3.13 -16.97
C MET A 318 -6.59 -4.57 -16.47
N ASP A 319 -6.50 -4.79 -15.15
CA ASP A 319 -6.70 -6.10 -14.54
C ASP A 319 -8.17 -6.52 -14.61
N LEU A 320 -9.10 -5.60 -14.41
CA LEU A 320 -10.53 -5.83 -14.61
C LEU A 320 -10.83 -6.14 -16.07
N GLN A 321 -10.22 -5.43 -17.02
CA GLN A 321 -10.36 -5.71 -18.45
C GLN A 321 -9.81 -7.10 -18.81
N GLU A 322 -8.64 -7.49 -18.31
CA GLU A 322 -8.09 -8.83 -18.55
C GLU A 322 -9.01 -9.92 -17.99
N VAL A 323 -9.53 -9.76 -16.78
CA VAL A 323 -10.45 -10.76 -16.20
C VAL A 323 -11.77 -10.85 -16.96
N GLN A 324 -12.31 -9.74 -17.47
CA GLN A 324 -13.50 -9.76 -18.34
C GLN A 324 -13.24 -10.46 -19.69
N LEU A 325 -11.99 -10.48 -20.14
CA LEU A 325 -11.58 -11.12 -21.40
C LEU A 325 -11.12 -12.58 -21.21
N LEU A 326 -10.97 -13.08 -19.98
CA LEU A 326 -10.64 -14.49 -19.74
C LEU A 326 -11.95 -15.28 -19.61
N ASP A 327 -12.10 -16.38 -20.35
CA ASP A 327 -13.27 -17.25 -20.20
C ASP A 327 -13.17 -18.06 -18.90
N PRO A 328 -14.28 -18.59 -18.37
CA PRO A 328 -14.27 -19.60 -17.31
C PRO A 328 -13.48 -20.86 -17.70
N ALA A 329 -13.33 -21.15 -19.00
CA ALA A 329 -12.59 -22.29 -19.51
C ALA A 329 -11.06 -22.11 -19.46
N ASP A 330 -10.54 -20.87 -19.45
CA ASP A 330 -9.11 -20.60 -19.23
C ASP A 330 -8.75 -20.54 -17.74
N ALA A 331 -9.72 -20.85 -16.87
CA ALA A 331 -9.60 -20.78 -15.43
C ALA A 331 -9.19 -22.12 -14.79
N GLU A 332 -9.19 -23.21 -15.55
CA GLU A 332 -8.68 -24.56 -15.21
C GLU A 332 -7.25 -24.77 -15.71
#